data_AF-A0A8I2D6D6-F1
#
_entry.id   AF-A0A8I2D6D6-F1
#
_cell.length_a   1.000
_cell.length_b   1.000
_cell.length_c   1.000
_cell.angle_alpha   90.00
_cell.angle_beta   90.00
_cell.angle_gamma   90.00
#
_symmetry.space_group_name_H-M   'P 1'
#
loop_
_entity.id
_entity.type
_entity.pdbx_description
1 polymer ?
#
loop_
_entity_poly.entity_id
_entity_poly.type
_entity_poly.pdbx_seq_one_letter_code
_entity_poly.pdbx_strand_id
1 'polypeptide(L)'
;MSKKNILFGVLVLVGLTWHACEPSEVGKPDVGKAPRVEDLSFTITPGEDAFHFVFTNTSSLKGIANWDLGNGSKAIGNTVTAYFPIAKTYTVTLTLYASGGSASLSQELTQNETDWDFLASPLITAITGGVESANGKTWVIDSINPGHLGVGPANETKPSWWSAQPREKTGHFLYDDEFTFKLVDFVYGIDTHGKTHVNHDGNADEDGFAGGYYTSLLWNDAYDADVATNDAARGALTWSINEVNGKSYINISSQSGNISYDDGNPRSYEILEWNDNFLYLRSASAGNARYHKLIPKGYVKPKISYELSITPTLNPNEYSMQLSNVTIPADLTISKVEWDFGDASSPNVYTSTDYNEVVTFTYMAAGTYTVKVTVTDNNHDTYVVTSQVVVAADHPDYVPYIETGMSIYANFDDIFCKFAVDNADNVGSFSLIANPETGYKNDSKTCLQFTKVNSQWANVYIKLSSAYRFDLTVQTKFKVLVYGNAGDKVLLKLENTDMGGNAWQTATHDLFYTIQESNEWEIAEFNFSGIGAGWDWTGTIFTSDVTTDPNFNTGFYNVVRIMVNPGDATATYSVILDNWAGPTVNGWKK
;
A
#
# COMPACT_ATOMS: atom_id res chain seq x y z
N MET A 1 82.93 7.01 -83.63
CA MET A 1 83.89 5.93 -83.91
C MET A 1 84.00 5.02 -82.69
N SER A 2 83.98 3.70 -82.92
CA SER A 2 84.35 2.61 -82.00
C SER A 2 83.46 2.39 -80.77
N LYS A 3 82.61 1.33 -80.72
CA LYS A 3 82.92 -0.06 -80.30
C LYS A 3 83.44 -0.09 -78.84
N LYS A 4 82.88 -0.84 -77.89
CA LYS A 4 82.59 -2.28 -77.90
C LYS A 4 81.83 -2.72 -76.63
N ASN A 5 80.96 -3.70 -76.84
CA ASN A 5 80.30 -4.67 -75.94
C ASN A 5 81.14 -5.26 -74.78
N ILE A 6 80.40 -5.84 -73.81
CA ILE A 6 80.59 -7.09 -73.01
C ILE A 6 80.35 -6.79 -71.50
N LEU A 7 79.23 -7.12 -70.85
CA LEU A 7 78.49 -8.38 -70.50
C LEU A 7 78.91 -8.99 -69.13
N PHE A 8 77.90 -9.48 -68.39
CA PHE A 8 77.83 -10.14 -67.06
C PHE A 8 77.90 -9.21 -65.84
N GLY A 9 76.97 -9.19 -64.87
CA GLY A 9 75.91 -10.10 -64.38
C GLY A 9 75.98 -10.01 -62.84
N VAL A 10 74.97 -9.57 -62.09
CA VAL A 10 73.86 -10.34 -61.49
C VAL A 10 72.93 -9.35 -60.75
N LEU A 11 71.63 -9.71 -60.66
CA LEU A 11 70.48 -9.14 -59.91
C LEU A 11 70.81 -8.32 -58.62
N VAL A 12 70.05 -7.32 -58.16
CA VAL A 12 68.62 -7.27 -57.74
C VAL A 12 68.23 -5.77 -57.61
N LEU A 13 67.29 -5.24 -58.42
CA LEU A 13 65.89 -4.87 -58.11
C LEU A 13 65.63 -3.84 -56.98
N VAL A 14 65.07 -2.68 -57.38
CA VAL A 14 64.15 -1.74 -56.67
C VAL A 14 64.72 -0.94 -55.49
N GLY A 15 64.52 0.37 -55.35
CA GLY A 15 63.74 1.34 -56.12
C GLY A 15 63.69 2.68 -55.37
N LEU A 16 63.86 3.76 -56.15
CA LEU A 16 63.35 5.12 -55.99
C LEU A 16 63.11 5.65 -54.57
N THR A 17 64.06 6.49 -54.18
CA THR A 17 64.04 7.45 -53.07
C THR A 17 62.93 8.49 -53.22
N TRP A 18 61.99 8.52 -52.28
CA TRP A 18 61.21 9.71 -51.94
C TRP A 18 61.78 10.33 -50.66
N HIS A 19 62.03 11.64 -50.69
CA HIS A 19 62.39 12.43 -49.53
C HIS A 19 61.26 12.38 -48.49
N ALA A 20 61.46 11.60 -47.43
CA ALA A 20 60.69 11.72 -46.21
C ALA A 20 61.24 12.89 -45.39
N CYS A 21 60.34 13.77 -44.97
CA CYS A 21 60.57 14.70 -43.88
C CYS A 21 61.03 13.89 -42.66
N GLU A 22 62.12 14.30 -42.00
CA GLU A 22 62.48 13.74 -40.69
C GLU A 22 61.25 13.89 -39.76
N PRO A 23 60.73 12.83 -39.15
CA PRO A 23 59.80 13.01 -38.05
C PRO A 23 60.62 13.67 -36.95
N SER A 24 60.36 14.95 -36.70
CA SER A 24 60.74 15.56 -35.44
C SER A 24 60.09 14.71 -34.35
N GLU A 25 60.88 13.88 -33.67
CA GLU A 25 60.46 13.27 -32.42
C GLU A 25 60.14 14.42 -31.47
N VAL A 26 58.85 14.75 -31.36
CA VAL A 26 58.34 15.50 -30.21
C VAL A 26 58.77 14.66 -29.02
N GLY A 27 59.73 15.18 -28.24
CA GLY A 27 60.32 14.45 -27.13
C GLY A 27 59.22 13.77 -26.32
N LYS A 28 59.35 12.45 -26.16
CA LYS A 28 58.43 11.67 -25.33
C LYS A 28 58.22 12.44 -24.03
N PRO A 29 56.97 12.60 -23.54
CA PRO A 29 56.75 13.16 -22.21
C PRO A 29 57.63 12.38 -21.22
N ASP A 30 58.55 13.06 -20.57
CA ASP A 30 59.34 12.46 -19.50
C ASP A 30 58.38 12.20 -18.34
N VAL A 31 57.90 10.95 -18.24
CA VAL A 31 56.99 10.50 -17.19
C VAL A 31 57.70 10.37 -15.83
N GLY A 32 58.98 10.73 -15.75
CA GLY A 32 59.81 10.54 -14.56
C GLY A 32 60.20 9.08 -14.37
N LYS A 33 61.09 8.81 -13.41
CA LYS A 33 61.45 7.44 -13.07
C LYS A 33 60.29 6.75 -12.35
N ALA A 34 60.01 5.50 -12.74
CA ALA A 34 59.08 4.65 -12.00
C ALA A 34 59.51 4.55 -10.53
N PRO A 35 58.60 4.71 -9.56
CA PRO A 35 58.92 4.53 -8.15
C PRO A 35 59.45 3.11 -7.90
N ARG A 36 60.42 2.97 -7.01
CA ARG A 36 60.86 1.67 -6.48
C ARG A 36 60.67 1.66 -4.97
N VAL A 37 60.64 0.47 -4.37
CA VAL A 37 60.37 0.34 -2.93
C VAL A 37 61.43 1.08 -2.09
N GLU A 38 62.68 1.15 -2.54
CA GLU A 38 63.75 1.88 -1.88
C GLU A 38 63.57 3.41 -1.91
N ASP A 39 62.71 3.92 -2.79
CA ASP A 39 62.39 5.34 -2.90
C ASP A 39 61.23 5.74 -1.94
N LEU A 40 60.60 4.75 -1.30
CA LEU A 40 59.50 4.91 -0.35
C LEU A 40 59.99 4.83 1.09
N SER A 41 59.40 5.65 1.95
CA SER A 41 59.55 5.56 3.40
C SER A 41 58.32 6.11 4.10
N PHE A 42 58.02 5.56 5.26
CA PHE A 42 57.03 6.15 6.16
C PHE A 42 57.37 5.90 7.63
N THR A 43 56.66 6.61 8.49
CA THR A 43 56.74 6.47 9.93
C THR A 43 55.36 6.20 10.51
N ILE A 44 55.31 5.39 11.56
CA ILE A 44 54.14 5.14 12.39
C ILE A 44 54.46 5.71 13.77
N THR A 45 53.65 6.65 14.26
CA THR A 45 53.81 7.25 15.59
C THR A 45 52.52 7.14 16.39
N PRO A 46 52.57 7.10 17.73
CA PRO A 46 51.37 7.20 18.56
C PRO A 46 50.56 8.46 18.24
N GLY A 47 49.24 8.35 18.34
CA GLY A 47 48.28 9.43 18.15
C GLY A 47 47.85 10.08 19.47
N GLU A 48 46.59 10.50 19.54
CA GLU A 48 46.04 11.22 20.70
C GLU A 48 45.85 10.32 21.94
N ASP A 49 45.70 9.02 21.73
CA ASP A 49 45.55 8.01 22.77
C ASP A 49 46.31 6.71 22.42
N ALA A 50 46.17 5.67 23.25
CA ALA A 50 46.84 4.38 23.10
C ALA A 50 46.37 3.54 21.89
N PHE A 51 45.25 3.91 21.27
CA PHE A 51 44.62 3.15 20.20
C PHE A 51 44.68 3.85 18.85
N HIS A 52 44.99 5.15 18.82
CA HIS A 52 45.21 5.90 17.59
C HIS A 52 46.69 5.94 17.19
N PHE A 53 46.96 5.74 15.91
CA PHE A 53 48.29 5.85 15.32
C PHE A 53 48.28 6.79 14.13
N VAL A 54 49.35 7.57 13.97
CA VAL A 54 49.57 8.51 12.87
C VAL A 54 50.58 7.93 11.91
N PHE A 55 50.19 7.83 10.64
CA PHE A 55 50.99 7.31 9.54
C PHE A 55 51.40 8.47 8.66
N THR A 56 52.70 8.68 8.49
CA THR A 56 53.23 9.79 7.67
C THR A 56 54.13 9.26 6.58
N ASN A 57 53.76 9.54 5.33
CA ASN A 57 54.61 9.33 4.17
C ASN A 57 55.79 10.30 4.23
N THR A 58 57.00 9.75 4.39
CA THR A 58 58.26 10.49 4.44
C THR A 58 59.10 10.30 3.17
N SER A 59 58.53 9.62 2.16
CA SER A 59 59.19 9.35 0.88
C SER A 59 59.69 10.65 0.25
N SER A 60 60.90 10.62 -0.29
CA SER A 60 61.46 11.78 -1.01
C SER A 60 60.74 12.05 -2.35
N LEU A 61 60.05 11.03 -2.87
CA LEU A 61 59.30 11.08 -4.12
C LEU A 61 57.91 11.69 -3.90
N LYS A 62 57.51 12.61 -4.79
CA LYS A 62 56.17 13.20 -4.79
C LYS A 62 55.17 12.27 -5.49
N GLY A 63 54.03 12.04 -4.87
CA GLY A 63 52.96 11.22 -5.40
C GLY A 63 51.72 11.25 -4.52
N ILE A 64 50.70 10.49 -4.90
CA ILE A 64 49.50 10.25 -4.10
C ILE A 64 49.76 9.03 -3.21
N ALA A 65 49.81 9.25 -1.90
CA ALA A 65 49.97 8.20 -0.91
C ALA A 65 48.61 7.55 -0.62
N ASN A 66 48.54 6.23 -0.86
CA ASN A 66 47.38 5.39 -0.57
C ASN A 66 47.78 4.33 0.47
N TRP A 67 46.96 4.13 1.48
CA TRP A 67 47.26 3.29 2.64
C TRP A 67 46.28 2.13 2.71
N ASP A 68 46.82 0.93 2.93
CA ASP A 68 46.12 -0.20 3.53
C ASP A 68 46.67 -0.37 4.95
N LEU A 69 45.83 -0.16 5.95
CA LEU A 69 46.26 -0.09 7.35
C LEU A 69 46.25 -1.46 8.04
N GLY A 70 45.83 -2.53 7.36
CA GLY A 70 45.81 -3.89 7.89
C GLY A 70 44.72 -4.17 8.93
N ASN A 71 44.01 -3.14 9.42
CA ASN A 71 42.82 -3.25 10.26
C ASN A 71 41.51 -3.18 9.44
N GLY A 72 41.59 -3.37 8.12
CA GLY A 72 40.48 -3.22 7.18
C GLY A 72 40.22 -1.78 6.71
N SER A 73 40.86 -0.77 7.33
CA SER A 73 40.74 0.63 6.91
C SER A 73 41.71 0.97 5.77
N LYS A 74 41.26 1.82 4.86
CA LYS A 74 42.09 2.42 3.80
C LYS A 74 42.06 3.94 3.91
N ALA A 75 43.12 4.61 3.49
CA ALA A 75 43.18 6.07 3.56
C ALA A 75 44.03 6.65 2.42
N ILE A 76 43.76 7.89 2.03
CA ILE A 76 44.54 8.64 1.04
C ILE A 76 45.04 9.92 1.70
N GLY A 77 46.34 10.20 1.53
CA GLY A 77 46.96 11.41 2.06
C GLY A 77 48.37 11.16 2.55
N ASN A 78 49.16 12.24 2.64
CA ASN A 78 50.53 12.14 3.14
C ASN A 78 50.60 11.86 4.64
N THR A 79 49.58 12.28 5.39
CA THR A 79 49.44 11.97 6.82
C THR A 79 48.01 11.51 7.07
N VAL A 80 47.86 10.35 7.72
CA VAL A 80 46.57 9.78 8.07
C VAL A 80 46.61 9.27 9.51
N THR A 81 45.49 9.33 10.22
CA THR A 81 45.33 8.79 11.58
C THR A 81 44.33 7.67 11.53
N ALA A 82 44.59 6.57 12.24
CA ALA A 82 43.67 5.44 12.32
C ALA A 82 43.66 4.78 13.70
N TYR A 83 42.55 4.14 14.01
CA TYR A 83 42.22 3.54 15.29
C TYR A 83 42.40 2.01 15.25
N PHE A 84 43.04 1.45 16.27
CA PHE A 84 43.39 0.03 16.39
C PHE A 84 42.94 -0.49 17.76
N PRO A 85 41.68 -0.93 17.89
CA PRO A 85 41.08 -1.30 19.19
C PRO A 85 41.49 -2.69 19.71
N ILE A 86 42.22 -3.50 18.94
CA ILE A 86 42.54 -4.88 19.31
C ILE A 86 44.05 -5.07 19.41
N ALA A 87 44.50 -5.74 20.48
CA ALA A 87 45.87 -6.19 20.61
C ALA A 87 46.20 -7.24 19.52
N LYS A 88 47.00 -6.83 18.53
CA LYS A 88 47.43 -7.66 17.39
C LYS A 88 48.58 -6.98 16.65
N THR A 89 49.33 -7.76 15.87
CA THR A 89 50.24 -7.22 14.86
C THR A 89 49.53 -7.05 13.52
N TYR A 90 49.54 -5.81 13.03
CA TYR A 90 48.95 -5.38 11.77
C TYR A 90 50.04 -5.15 10.73
N THR A 91 49.79 -5.56 9.48
CA THR A 91 50.67 -5.23 8.35
C THR A 91 50.13 -4.00 7.64
N VAL A 92 50.86 -2.88 7.73
CA VAL A 92 50.49 -1.59 7.14
C VAL A 92 51.25 -1.43 5.84
N THR A 93 50.55 -1.13 4.74
CA THR A 93 51.13 -0.97 3.40
C THR A 93 50.85 0.43 2.84
N LEU A 94 51.91 1.16 2.54
CA LEU A 94 51.87 2.40 1.74
C LEU A 94 52.06 2.05 0.28
N THR A 95 51.13 2.45 -0.59
CA THR A 95 51.30 2.47 -2.04
C THR A 95 51.39 3.91 -2.53
N LEU A 96 52.51 4.28 -3.13
CA LEU A 96 52.73 5.63 -3.65
C LEU A 96 52.56 5.64 -5.17
N TYR A 97 51.58 6.40 -5.66
CA TYR A 97 51.34 6.61 -7.09
C TYR A 97 52.03 7.90 -7.55
N ALA A 98 53.02 7.78 -8.43
CA ALA A 98 53.71 8.91 -9.05
C ALA A 98 53.55 8.89 -10.58
N SER A 99 54.06 9.92 -11.26
CA SER A 99 53.94 10.06 -12.73
C SER A 99 54.51 8.87 -13.51
N GLY A 100 55.51 8.18 -12.96
CA GLY A 100 56.19 7.04 -13.59
C GLY A 100 55.62 5.66 -13.23
N GLY A 101 54.55 5.57 -12.42
CA GLY A 101 53.97 4.30 -11.95
C GLY A 101 53.71 4.30 -10.45
N SER A 102 53.61 3.10 -9.84
CA SER A 102 53.44 2.93 -8.40
C SER A 102 54.42 1.92 -7.80
N ALA A 103 54.69 2.07 -6.52
CA ALA A 103 55.40 1.09 -5.70
C ALA A 103 54.73 1.00 -4.33
N SER A 104 54.92 -0.14 -3.64
CA SER A 104 54.35 -0.38 -2.32
C SER A 104 55.42 -0.79 -1.31
N LEU A 105 55.32 -0.28 -0.08
CA LEU A 105 56.18 -0.59 1.07
C LEU A 105 55.30 -1.01 2.25
N SER A 106 55.64 -2.11 2.92
CA SER A 106 54.92 -2.58 4.11
C SER A 106 55.78 -2.53 5.38
N GLN A 107 55.17 -2.20 6.51
CA GLN A 107 55.75 -2.26 7.85
C GLN A 107 54.75 -2.88 8.84
N GLU A 108 55.26 -3.50 9.90
CA GLU A 108 54.42 -4.03 10.98
C GLU A 108 54.12 -2.96 12.04
N LEU A 109 52.86 -2.90 12.48
CA LEU A 109 52.41 -2.17 13.66
C LEU A 109 51.95 -3.20 14.69
N THR A 110 52.57 -3.24 15.87
CA THR A 110 52.08 -4.08 16.97
C THR A 110 51.29 -3.23 17.95
N GLN A 111 49.99 -3.50 18.04
CA GLN A 111 49.13 -2.99 19.09
C GLN A 111 49.14 -3.96 20.28
N ASN A 112 49.45 -3.47 21.48
CA ASN A 112 49.62 -4.30 22.67
C ASN A 112 48.40 -4.32 23.58
N GLU A 113 47.48 -3.38 23.41
CA GLU A 113 46.30 -3.21 24.26
C GLU A 113 45.00 -3.39 23.45
N THR A 114 43.97 -3.89 24.13
CA THR A 114 42.61 -3.98 23.58
C THR A 114 41.73 -2.96 24.27
N ASP A 115 41.00 -2.16 23.49
CA ASP A 115 40.03 -1.19 23.96
C ASP A 115 38.72 -1.90 24.34
N TRP A 116 38.67 -2.44 25.55
CA TRP A 116 37.49 -3.17 26.04
C TRP A 116 36.25 -2.28 26.19
N ASP A 117 36.42 -0.98 26.43
CA ASP A 117 35.31 -0.03 26.58
C ASP A 117 34.64 0.19 25.22
N PHE A 118 35.42 0.31 24.14
CA PHE A 118 34.88 0.32 22.78
C PHE A 118 34.12 -0.97 22.45
N LEU A 119 34.70 -2.14 22.74
CA LEU A 119 34.09 -3.44 22.45
C LEU A 119 32.82 -3.70 23.27
N ALA A 120 32.73 -3.14 24.48
CA ALA A 120 31.57 -3.22 25.36
C ALA A 120 30.56 -2.09 25.12
N SER A 121 30.84 -1.17 24.19
CA SER A 121 29.94 -0.05 23.94
C SER A 121 28.55 -0.53 23.51
N PRO A 122 27.47 0.18 23.88
CA PRO A 122 26.11 -0.19 23.50
C PRO A 122 25.92 -0.39 21.99
N LEU A 123 26.55 0.46 21.16
CA LEU A 123 26.46 0.36 19.70
C LEU A 123 27.14 -0.91 19.18
N ILE A 124 28.36 -1.20 19.62
CA ILE A 124 29.09 -2.40 19.20
C ILE A 124 28.36 -3.66 19.67
N THR A 125 27.85 -3.65 20.90
CA THR A 125 27.04 -4.75 21.45
C THR A 125 25.74 -4.94 20.65
N ALA A 126 25.05 -3.86 20.30
CA ALA A 126 23.85 -3.91 19.47
C ALA A 126 24.17 -4.56 18.12
N ILE A 127 25.22 -4.12 17.42
CA ILE A 127 25.56 -4.63 16.07
C ILE A 127 26.03 -6.08 16.09
N THR A 128 26.84 -6.47 17.07
CA THR A 128 27.57 -7.76 17.07
C THR A 128 26.99 -8.82 17.99
N GLY A 129 26.11 -8.44 18.92
CA GLY A 129 25.71 -9.28 20.05
C GLY A 129 26.70 -9.28 21.22
N GLY A 130 27.77 -8.47 21.15
CA GLY A 130 28.76 -8.30 22.21
C GLY A 130 29.79 -9.42 22.29
N VAL A 131 30.67 -9.32 23.28
CA VAL A 131 31.85 -10.20 23.46
C VAL A 131 31.51 -11.68 23.65
N GLU A 132 30.32 -11.99 24.17
CA GLU A 132 29.84 -13.36 24.37
C GLU A 132 29.31 -13.99 23.06
N SER A 133 29.03 -13.18 22.04
CA SER A 133 28.51 -13.64 20.74
C SER A 133 29.66 -13.95 19.78
N ALA A 134 30.41 -15.03 20.04
CA ALA A 134 31.58 -15.41 19.23
C ALA A 134 31.25 -15.61 17.73
N ASN A 135 30.02 -16.04 17.41
CA ASN A 135 29.55 -16.20 16.02
C ASN A 135 28.99 -14.90 15.41
N GLY A 136 28.97 -13.80 16.17
CA GLY A 136 28.38 -12.53 15.79
C GLY A 136 26.85 -12.52 15.87
N LYS A 137 26.28 -11.41 15.41
CA LYS A 137 24.84 -11.22 15.25
C LYS A 137 24.53 -11.10 13.76
N THR A 138 23.53 -11.86 13.33
CA THR A 138 23.05 -11.87 11.95
C THR A 138 21.83 -10.98 11.81
N TRP A 139 21.84 -10.13 10.80
CA TRP A 139 20.81 -9.17 10.45
C TRP A 139 20.17 -9.52 9.12
N VAL A 140 18.89 -9.26 8.98
CA VAL A 140 18.10 -9.43 7.77
C VAL A 140 17.30 -8.16 7.50
N ILE A 141 16.82 -7.98 6.27
CA ILE A 141 15.99 -6.82 5.91
C ILE A 141 14.67 -6.85 6.68
N ASP A 142 14.26 -5.69 7.20
CA ASP A 142 12.99 -5.49 7.90
C ASP A 142 11.79 -5.47 6.92
N SER A 143 11.59 -6.57 6.20
CA SER A 143 10.70 -6.66 5.04
C SER A 143 9.23 -6.34 5.33
N ILE A 144 8.80 -6.38 6.60
CA ILE A 144 7.39 -6.20 7.00
C ILE A 144 7.05 -4.76 7.36
N ASN A 145 8.03 -3.88 7.57
CA ASN A 145 7.79 -2.47 7.88
C ASN A 145 8.04 -1.59 6.65
N PRO A 146 7.27 -0.50 6.48
CA PRO A 146 7.48 0.43 5.38
C PRO A 146 8.83 1.16 5.48
N GLY A 147 9.40 1.48 4.32
CA GLY A 147 10.69 2.18 4.18
C GLY A 147 11.90 1.35 4.59
N HIS A 148 11.79 0.02 4.57
CA HIS A 148 12.93 -0.87 4.80
C HIS A 148 13.97 -0.78 3.69
N LEU A 149 13.54 -0.41 2.49
CA LEU A 149 14.36 0.14 1.43
C LEU A 149 13.82 1.52 1.06
N GLY A 150 14.71 2.43 0.69
CA GLY A 150 14.31 3.77 0.29
C GLY A 150 15.33 4.48 -0.59
N VAL A 151 14.87 5.53 -1.27
CA VAL A 151 15.69 6.45 -2.07
C VAL A 151 15.33 7.89 -1.73
N GLY A 152 16.35 8.74 -1.64
CA GLY A 152 16.18 10.17 -1.46
C GLY A 152 17.44 10.96 -1.81
N PRO A 153 17.40 12.29 -1.62
CA PRO A 153 18.55 13.15 -1.81
C PRO A 153 19.75 12.82 -0.91
N ALA A 154 20.96 13.04 -1.42
CA ALA A 154 22.22 12.82 -0.71
C ALA A 154 22.46 13.70 0.54
N ASN A 155 21.57 14.63 0.85
CA ASN A 155 21.62 15.48 2.05
C ASN A 155 20.50 15.19 3.06
N GLU A 156 19.58 14.26 2.77
CA GLU A 156 18.45 13.93 3.64
C GLU A 156 18.73 12.66 4.47
N THR A 157 18.14 12.58 5.67
CA THR A 157 18.24 11.41 6.57
C THR A 157 17.02 10.49 6.49
N LYS A 158 16.09 10.76 5.58
CA LYS A 158 14.91 9.93 5.32
C LYS A 158 14.64 9.88 3.82
N PRO A 159 14.10 8.76 3.30
CA PRO A 159 13.74 8.68 1.89
C PRO A 159 12.57 9.62 1.57
N SER A 160 12.67 10.34 0.46
CA SER A 160 11.62 11.23 -0.04
C SER A 160 11.26 10.98 -1.50
N TRP A 161 12.08 10.24 -2.26
CA TRP A 161 11.78 9.88 -3.66
C TRP A 161 11.05 8.54 -3.76
N TRP A 162 11.43 7.56 -2.95
CA TRP A 162 10.75 6.27 -2.85
C TRP A 162 10.98 5.63 -1.48
N SER A 163 9.95 4.98 -0.95
CA SER A 163 9.97 4.27 0.33
C SER A 163 9.16 2.99 0.17
N ALA A 164 9.83 1.84 0.25
CA ALA A 164 9.23 0.54 -0.02
C ALA A 164 8.05 0.25 0.92
N GLN A 165 6.91 -0.16 0.40
CA GLN A 165 5.82 -0.75 1.17
C GLN A 165 6.23 -2.11 1.74
N PRO A 166 5.57 -2.60 2.81
CA PRO A 166 5.81 -3.93 3.33
C PRO A 166 5.83 -4.99 2.22
N ARG A 167 6.93 -5.75 2.14
CA ARG A 167 7.16 -6.83 1.19
C ARG A 167 7.09 -6.44 -0.29
N GLU A 168 7.31 -5.17 -0.64
CA GLU A 168 7.21 -4.66 -2.02
C GLU A 168 8.10 -5.43 -3.01
N LYS A 169 9.24 -5.97 -2.57
CA LYS A 169 10.14 -6.77 -3.41
C LYS A 169 9.88 -8.29 -3.34
N THR A 170 8.67 -8.71 -2.97
CA THR A 170 8.31 -10.14 -2.94
C THR A 170 8.42 -10.73 -4.35
N GLY A 171 9.08 -11.90 -4.44
CA GLY A 171 9.38 -12.54 -5.73
C GLY A 171 10.82 -12.29 -6.20
N HIS A 172 11.52 -11.34 -5.57
CA HIS A 172 12.96 -11.14 -5.71
C HIS A 172 13.71 -11.75 -4.52
N PHE A 173 15.02 -11.94 -4.66
CA PHE A 173 15.83 -12.84 -3.81
C PHE A 173 16.62 -12.14 -2.69
N LEU A 174 16.23 -10.94 -2.24
CA LEU A 174 16.99 -10.20 -1.22
C LEU A 174 16.47 -10.34 0.21
N TYR A 175 15.23 -10.78 0.42
CA TYR A 175 14.62 -10.78 1.76
C TYR A 175 15.12 -11.93 2.65
N ASP A 176 15.75 -12.94 2.07
CA ASP A 176 16.44 -14.03 2.77
C ASP A 176 17.94 -13.76 2.93
N ASP A 177 18.50 -12.70 2.35
CA ASP A 177 19.91 -12.33 2.54
C ASP A 177 20.25 -12.07 4.02
N GLU A 178 21.40 -12.57 4.44
CA GLU A 178 21.87 -12.53 5.82
C GLU A 178 23.20 -11.77 5.93
N PHE A 179 23.25 -10.79 6.85
CA PHE A 179 24.42 -9.93 7.09
C PHE A 179 24.92 -10.12 8.51
N THR A 180 26.10 -10.74 8.69
CA THR A 180 26.62 -11.13 10.00
C THR A 180 27.81 -10.26 10.40
N PHE A 181 27.69 -9.57 11.54
CA PHE A 181 28.78 -8.80 12.14
C PHE A 181 29.38 -9.57 13.30
N LYS A 182 30.65 -9.97 13.16
CA LYS A 182 31.40 -10.62 14.23
C LYS A 182 32.35 -9.64 14.88
N LEU A 183 32.41 -9.66 16.20
CA LEU A 183 33.39 -8.88 16.95
C LEU A 183 34.81 -9.47 16.82
N VAL A 184 34.91 -10.80 16.76
CA VAL A 184 36.18 -11.51 16.56
C VAL A 184 36.76 -11.18 15.19
N ASP A 185 37.97 -10.61 15.19
CA ASP A 185 38.70 -10.13 14.00
C ASP A 185 37.89 -9.16 13.11
N PHE A 186 36.81 -8.57 13.63
CA PHE A 186 35.86 -7.75 12.87
C PHE A 186 35.41 -8.39 11.55
N VAL A 187 35.17 -9.70 11.55
CA VAL A 187 34.74 -10.43 10.34
C VAL A 187 33.32 -10.01 9.97
N TYR A 188 33.12 -9.71 8.69
CA TYR A 188 31.82 -9.49 8.09
C TYR A 188 31.43 -10.69 7.23
N GLY A 189 30.21 -11.21 7.43
CA GLY A 189 29.66 -12.30 6.65
C GLY A 189 28.45 -11.84 5.84
N ILE A 190 28.34 -12.35 4.62
CA ILE A 190 27.16 -12.22 3.77
C ILE A 190 26.79 -13.61 3.25
N ASP A 191 25.51 -13.96 3.36
CA ASP A 191 24.93 -15.16 2.76
C ASP A 191 23.68 -14.76 1.98
N THR A 192 23.75 -14.90 0.67
CA THR A 192 22.67 -14.56 -0.26
C THR A 192 21.89 -15.79 -0.72
N HIS A 193 22.12 -16.96 -0.12
CA HIS A 193 21.47 -18.21 -0.53
C HIS A 193 21.59 -18.52 -2.04
N GLY A 194 22.64 -17.99 -2.68
CA GLY A 194 22.95 -18.16 -4.10
C GLY A 194 22.26 -17.18 -5.06
N LYS A 195 21.41 -16.25 -4.59
CA LYS A 195 20.75 -15.23 -5.43
C LYS A 195 20.46 -13.96 -4.64
N THR A 196 20.50 -12.80 -5.28
CA THR A 196 20.07 -11.55 -4.62
C THR A 196 19.45 -10.58 -5.63
N HIS A 197 18.94 -9.46 -5.13
CA HIS A 197 18.36 -8.36 -5.89
C HIS A 197 19.19 -7.09 -5.71
N VAL A 198 19.57 -6.46 -6.82
CA VAL A 198 20.57 -5.38 -6.86
C VAL A 198 20.16 -4.26 -7.80
N ASN A 199 20.87 -3.14 -7.72
CA ASN A 199 20.71 -2.00 -8.61
C ASN A 199 21.31 -2.24 -10.00
N HIS A 200 20.50 -2.05 -11.04
CA HIS A 200 20.92 -2.08 -12.44
C HIS A 200 21.27 -0.68 -12.98
N ASP A 201 20.46 0.35 -12.68
CA ASP A 201 20.70 1.74 -13.17
C ASP A 201 22.00 2.35 -12.60
N GLY A 202 22.39 1.90 -11.41
CA GLY A 202 23.67 2.25 -10.78
C GLY A 202 24.83 1.31 -11.12
N ASN A 203 24.63 0.37 -12.05
CA ASN A 203 25.61 -0.63 -12.50
C ASN A 203 26.18 -1.52 -11.38
N ALA A 204 25.44 -1.74 -10.28
CA ALA A 204 25.91 -2.57 -9.18
C ALA A 204 26.03 -4.05 -9.61
N ASP A 205 25.10 -4.50 -10.46
CA ASP A 205 25.18 -5.80 -11.12
C ASP A 205 26.43 -5.92 -12.01
N GLU A 206 26.71 -4.94 -12.86
CA GLU A 206 27.91 -4.91 -13.72
C GLU A 206 29.19 -4.98 -12.89
N ASP A 207 29.28 -4.20 -11.82
CA ASP A 207 30.41 -4.19 -10.89
C ASP A 207 30.59 -5.55 -10.21
N GLY A 208 29.49 -6.21 -9.83
CA GLY A 208 29.59 -7.53 -9.23
C GLY A 208 29.85 -8.67 -10.21
N PHE A 209 29.45 -8.54 -11.48
CA PHE A 209 29.91 -9.43 -12.54
C PHE A 209 31.41 -9.27 -12.80
N ALA A 210 31.90 -8.02 -12.85
CA ALA A 210 33.32 -7.73 -13.00
C ALA A 210 34.14 -8.23 -11.80
N GLY A 211 33.57 -8.14 -10.59
CA GLY A 211 34.15 -8.68 -9.36
C GLY A 211 34.00 -10.19 -9.18
N GLY A 212 33.19 -10.86 -10.01
CA GLY A 212 32.98 -12.31 -9.99
C GLY A 212 32.11 -12.85 -8.85
N TYR A 213 31.49 -11.97 -8.05
CA TYR A 213 30.56 -12.35 -6.98
C TYR A 213 29.09 -12.37 -7.44
N TYR A 214 28.80 -11.82 -8.62
CA TYR A 214 27.62 -12.13 -9.41
C TYR A 214 28.02 -12.98 -10.63
N THR A 215 27.21 -13.99 -10.94
CA THR A 215 27.59 -15.05 -11.88
C THR A 215 26.68 -15.12 -13.11
N SER A 216 25.39 -14.84 -12.96
CA SER A 216 24.47 -14.70 -14.08
C SER A 216 23.32 -13.76 -13.76
N LEU A 217 22.86 -13.03 -14.78
CA LEU A 217 21.62 -12.25 -14.73
C LEU A 217 20.41 -13.19 -14.84
N LEU A 218 19.47 -13.08 -13.90
CA LEU A 218 18.24 -13.87 -13.88
C LEU A 218 17.04 -13.06 -14.38
N TRP A 219 17.02 -11.77 -14.05
CA TRP A 219 16.00 -10.81 -14.45
C TRP A 219 16.57 -9.40 -14.32
N ASN A 220 16.11 -8.45 -15.14
CA ASN A 220 16.31 -7.02 -14.91
C ASN A 220 15.19 -6.18 -15.52
N ASP A 221 15.08 -4.95 -15.03
CA ASP A 221 14.37 -3.86 -15.68
C ASP A 221 15.28 -2.63 -15.81
N ALA A 222 14.68 -1.43 -15.92
CA ALA A 222 15.45 -0.20 -16.06
C ALA A 222 16.25 0.17 -14.79
N TYR A 223 15.89 -0.36 -13.61
CA TYR A 223 16.42 0.06 -12.32
C TYR A 223 17.06 -1.06 -11.52
N ASP A 224 16.54 -2.27 -11.64
CA ASP A 224 16.86 -3.38 -10.76
C ASP A 224 17.22 -4.64 -11.54
N ALA A 225 17.96 -5.53 -10.89
CA ALA A 225 18.34 -6.83 -11.41
C ALA A 225 18.27 -7.93 -10.33
N ASP A 226 17.80 -9.12 -10.71
CA ASP A 226 18.02 -10.34 -9.95
C ASP A 226 19.24 -11.06 -10.51
N VAL A 227 20.15 -11.45 -9.63
CA VAL A 227 21.43 -12.07 -10.01
C VAL A 227 21.65 -13.36 -9.23
N ALA A 228 22.26 -14.35 -9.86
CA ALA A 228 22.84 -15.49 -9.15
C ALA A 228 24.20 -15.08 -8.57
N THR A 229 24.48 -15.50 -7.34
CA THR A 229 25.66 -15.06 -6.57
C THR A 229 26.67 -16.19 -6.39
N ASN A 230 27.91 -15.79 -6.08
CA ASN A 230 28.95 -16.67 -5.57
C ASN A 230 29.59 -16.00 -4.36
N ASP A 231 29.02 -16.20 -3.18
CA ASP A 231 29.48 -15.52 -1.97
C ASP A 231 30.92 -15.89 -1.58
N ALA A 232 31.39 -17.08 -1.96
CA ALA A 232 32.78 -17.48 -1.76
C ALA A 232 33.76 -16.60 -2.58
N ALA A 233 33.34 -16.08 -3.74
CA ALA A 233 34.16 -15.18 -4.56
C ALA A 233 34.29 -13.76 -3.97
N ARG A 234 33.45 -13.40 -2.98
CA ARG A 234 33.55 -12.09 -2.30
C ARG A 234 34.82 -11.95 -1.46
N GLY A 235 35.48 -13.06 -1.13
CA GLY A 235 36.69 -13.10 -0.32
C GLY A 235 36.44 -12.91 1.17
N ALA A 236 37.52 -12.79 1.95
CA ALA A 236 37.42 -12.47 3.36
C ALA A 236 37.05 -11.00 3.54
N LEU A 237 35.89 -10.74 4.14
CA LEU A 237 35.39 -9.39 4.41
C LEU A 237 35.56 -9.07 5.90
N THR A 238 36.03 -7.86 6.17
CA THR A 238 35.99 -7.25 7.51
C THR A 238 35.12 -6.00 7.51
N TRP A 239 34.66 -5.60 8.69
CA TRP A 239 33.95 -4.35 8.93
C TRP A 239 34.69 -3.46 9.94
N SER A 240 34.35 -2.18 9.99
CA SER A 240 34.83 -1.25 11.00
C SER A 240 33.80 -0.18 11.29
N ILE A 241 33.95 0.52 12.42
CA ILE A 241 33.19 1.74 12.71
C ILE A 241 34.15 2.90 12.87
N ASN A 242 33.79 4.04 12.28
CA ASN A 242 34.46 5.31 12.51
C ASN A 242 33.43 6.42 12.70
N GLU A 243 33.87 7.50 13.35
CA GLU A 243 33.09 8.72 13.49
C GLU A 243 33.64 9.81 12.57
N VAL A 244 32.75 10.46 11.81
CA VAL A 244 33.09 11.59 10.95
C VAL A 244 32.09 12.71 11.23
N ASN A 245 32.58 13.83 11.75
CA ASN A 245 31.76 15.01 12.10
C ASN A 245 30.56 14.68 13.02
N GLY A 246 30.77 13.85 14.06
CA GLY A 246 29.72 13.47 15.00
C GLY A 246 28.75 12.40 14.50
N LYS A 247 29.04 11.76 13.36
CA LYS A 247 28.22 10.70 12.76
C LYS A 247 29.01 9.40 12.70
N SER A 248 28.40 8.31 13.15
CA SER A 248 28.99 6.97 13.07
C SER A 248 28.71 6.33 11.72
N TYR A 249 29.72 5.65 11.15
CA TYR A 249 29.61 4.90 9.91
C TYR A 249 30.08 3.47 10.11
N ILE A 250 29.35 2.51 9.53
CA ILE A 250 29.81 1.13 9.34
C ILE A 250 30.50 1.08 7.98
N ASN A 251 31.74 0.59 7.93
CA ASN A 251 32.48 0.42 6.68
C ASN A 251 32.77 -1.05 6.46
N ILE A 252 32.64 -1.52 5.21
CA ILE A 252 33.06 -2.86 4.80
C ILE A 252 34.30 -2.75 3.92
N SER A 253 35.27 -3.61 4.18
CA SER A 253 36.63 -3.61 3.59
C SER A 253 36.72 -3.71 2.06
N SER A 254 35.65 -4.17 1.39
CA SER A 254 35.62 -4.43 -0.06
C SER A 254 34.27 -4.07 -0.67
N GLN A 255 34.28 -3.64 -1.93
CA GLN A 255 33.07 -3.39 -2.71
C GLN A 255 32.18 -4.62 -2.85
N SER A 256 32.74 -5.83 -2.73
CA SER A 256 31.97 -7.09 -2.71
C SER A 256 31.13 -7.31 -1.44
N GLY A 257 31.23 -6.46 -0.42
CA GLY A 257 30.49 -6.59 0.84
C GLY A 257 29.43 -5.51 1.03
N ASN A 258 28.28 -5.67 0.38
CA ASN A 258 27.10 -4.81 0.60
C ASN A 258 26.35 -5.20 1.88
N ILE A 259 25.71 -4.22 2.52
CA ILE A 259 24.67 -4.44 3.52
C ILE A 259 23.31 -4.23 2.84
N SER A 260 22.37 -5.17 3.02
CA SER A 260 21.04 -5.12 2.38
C SER A 260 21.16 -5.07 0.85
N TYR A 261 20.31 -4.31 0.19
CA TYR A 261 20.30 -4.12 -1.26
C TYR A 261 21.61 -3.51 -1.76
N ASP A 262 22.25 -4.16 -2.75
CA ASP A 262 23.44 -3.62 -3.39
C ASP A 262 23.08 -2.48 -4.34
N ASP A 263 23.43 -1.27 -3.92
CA ASP A 263 23.11 -0.04 -4.63
C ASP A 263 24.24 0.50 -5.51
N GLY A 264 25.40 -0.16 -5.52
CA GLY A 264 26.62 0.29 -6.20
C GLY A 264 27.40 1.38 -5.47
N ASN A 265 26.89 1.89 -4.35
CA ASN A 265 27.59 2.93 -3.59
C ASN A 265 28.80 2.36 -2.84
N PRO A 266 29.76 3.23 -2.43
CA PRO A 266 30.85 2.82 -1.54
C PRO A 266 30.29 2.14 -0.28
N ARG A 267 30.99 1.12 0.22
CA ARG A 267 30.57 0.34 1.40
C ARG A 267 30.83 1.07 2.72
N SER A 268 30.23 2.25 2.84
CA SER A 268 30.23 3.11 4.00
C SER A 268 28.79 3.55 4.28
N TYR A 269 28.29 3.19 5.45
CA TYR A 269 26.89 3.32 5.81
C TYR A 269 26.76 4.17 7.07
N GLU A 270 26.20 5.37 6.94
CA GLU A 270 25.83 6.22 8.08
C GLU A 270 24.78 5.50 8.93
N ILE A 271 25.01 5.43 10.25
CA ILE A 271 24.05 4.89 11.20
C ILE A 271 23.10 6.01 11.61
N LEU A 272 21.85 5.93 11.15
CA LEU A 272 20.83 6.93 11.44
C LEU A 272 20.09 6.66 12.76
N GLU A 273 19.79 5.39 13.01
CA GLU A 273 19.09 4.93 14.21
C GLU A 273 19.51 3.48 14.51
N TRP A 274 19.60 3.13 15.79
CA TRP A 274 19.93 1.78 16.20
C TRP A 274 19.40 1.46 17.60
N ASN A 275 19.12 0.16 17.82
CA ASN A 275 18.96 -0.47 19.13
C ASN A 275 19.32 -1.96 19.00
N ASP A 276 19.12 -2.77 20.05
CA ASP A 276 19.49 -4.20 20.03
C ASP A 276 18.80 -5.03 18.92
N ASN A 277 17.64 -4.56 18.46
CA ASN A 277 16.76 -5.23 17.50
C ASN A 277 16.51 -4.45 16.21
N PHE A 278 17.21 -3.34 15.98
CA PHE A 278 16.99 -2.49 14.82
C PHE A 278 18.25 -1.75 14.39
N LEU A 279 18.50 -1.72 13.09
CA LEU A 279 19.49 -0.84 12.47
C LEU A 279 18.85 -0.09 11.31
N TYR A 280 19.01 1.23 11.30
CA TYR A 280 18.66 2.07 10.18
C TYR A 280 19.91 2.73 9.61
N LEU A 281 20.24 2.33 8.38
CA LEU A 281 21.49 2.65 7.73
C LEU A 281 21.24 3.46 6.46
N ARG A 282 22.24 4.25 6.09
CA ARG A 282 22.21 5.08 4.89
C ARG A 282 23.54 5.09 4.16
N SER A 283 23.54 4.70 2.90
CA SER A 283 24.63 4.95 1.96
C SER A 283 24.31 6.20 1.14
N ALA A 284 25.32 7.02 0.81
CA ALA A 284 25.12 8.23 0.03
C ALA A 284 26.24 8.41 -1.01
N SER A 285 25.83 8.85 -2.20
CA SER A 285 26.71 9.28 -3.30
C SER A 285 26.56 10.78 -3.56
N ALA A 286 27.23 11.32 -4.59
CA ALA A 286 27.14 12.74 -4.93
C ALA A 286 25.73 13.20 -5.35
N GLY A 287 24.82 12.29 -5.68
CA GLY A 287 23.48 12.62 -6.20
C GLY A 287 22.30 12.08 -5.40
N ASN A 288 22.44 10.90 -4.78
CA ASN A 288 21.35 10.23 -4.07
C ASN A 288 21.83 9.52 -2.79
N ALA A 289 20.88 9.14 -1.95
CA ALA A 289 21.08 8.27 -0.80
C ALA A 289 20.13 7.08 -0.88
N ARG A 290 20.59 5.93 -0.37
CA ARG A 290 19.78 4.75 -0.14
C ARG A 290 19.66 4.49 1.35
N TYR A 291 18.52 3.92 1.72
CA TYR A 291 18.14 3.72 3.11
C TYR A 291 17.79 2.26 3.33
N HIS A 292 18.28 1.68 4.42
CA HIS A 292 18.18 0.26 4.71
C HIS A 292 17.77 0.07 6.17
N LYS A 293 16.66 -0.63 6.40
CA LYS A 293 16.25 -1.07 7.74
C LYS A 293 16.49 -2.55 7.91
N LEU A 294 17.14 -2.92 9.00
CA LEU A 294 17.48 -4.29 9.34
C LEU A 294 16.96 -4.63 10.73
N ILE A 295 16.63 -5.90 10.91
CA ILE A 295 16.31 -6.53 12.20
C ILE A 295 17.17 -7.79 12.38
N PRO A 296 17.43 -8.25 13.62
CA PRO A 296 18.14 -9.49 13.83
C PRO A 296 17.37 -10.68 13.23
N LYS A 297 18.11 -11.65 12.68
CA LYS A 297 17.53 -12.89 12.18
C LYS A 297 16.72 -13.58 13.28
N GLY A 298 15.46 -13.90 12.98
CA GLY A 298 14.54 -14.54 13.91
C GLY A 298 13.85 -13.59 14.91
N TYR A 299 14.14 -12.28 14.85
CA TYR A 299 13.41 -11.29 15.64
C TYR A 299 11.95 -11.22 15.17
N VAL A 300 11.03 -11.31 16.12
CA VAL A 300 9.60 -11.09 15.91
C VAL A 300 9.22 -9.86 16.73
N LYS A 301 8.84 -8.77 16.04
CA LYS A 301 8.41 -7.53 16.70
C LYS A 301 7.26 -7.87 17.67
N PRO A 302 7.35 -7.45 18.95
CA PRO A 302 6.23 -7.54 19.86
C PRO A 302 5.01 -6.82 19.26
N LYS A 303 3.83 -7.42 19.39
CA LYS A 303 2.58 -6.86 18.88
C LYS A 303 1.47 -6.97 19.92
N ILE A 304 0.49 -6.08 19.83
CA ILE A 304 -0.74 -6.21 20.61
C ILE A 304 -1.50 -7.45 20.11
N SER A 305 -1.98 -8.27 21.04
CA SER A 305 -2.87 -9.38 20.74
C SER A 305 -4.07 -9.37 21.67
N TYR A 306 -5.22 -9.76 21.15
CA TYR A 306 -6.48 -9.82 21.89
C TYR A 306 -7.42 -10.77 21.17
N GLU A 307 -8.48 -11.16 21.86
CA GLU A 307 -9.61 -11.92 21.35
C GLU A 307 -10.88 -11.06 21.43
N LEU A 308 -11.82 -11.31 20.53
CA LEU A 308 -13.13 -10.67 20.52
C LEU A 308 -14.13 -11.56 21.27
N SER A 309 -14.63 -11.07 22.41
CA SER A 309 -15.73 -11.72 23.14
C SER A 309 -17.06 -11.14 22.70
N ILE A 310 -18.01 -11.99 22.32
CA ILE A 310 -19.38 -11.61 21.95
C ILE A 310 -20.35 -12.48 22.73
N THR A 311 -21.28 -11.86 23.45
CA THR A 311 -22.28 -12.58 24.27
C THR A 311 -23.67 -11.98 24.03
N PRO A 312 -24.72 -12.79 23.76
CA PRO A 312 -26.08 -12.27 23.69
C PRO A 312 -26.52 -11.69 25.05
N THR A 313 -27.28 -10.61 25.02
CA THR A 313 -27.85 -10.00 26.24
C THR A 313 -29.24 -10.57 26.52
N LEU A 314 -29.94 -9.99 27.51
CA LEU A 314 -31.34 -10.31 27.77
C LEU A 314 -32.30 -9.59 26.79
N ASN A 315 -31.83 -8.55 26.10
CA ASN A 315 -32.63 -7.85 25.10
C ASN A 315 -32.62 -8.66 23.79
N PRO A 316 -33.75 -8.75 23.07
CA PRO A 316 -33.81 -9.49 21.81
C PRO A 316 -32.77 -8.99 20.82
N ASN A 317 -32.05 -9.91 20.18
CA ASN A 317 -31.01 -9.67 19.17
C ASN A 317 -29.90 -8.67 19.55
N GLU A 318 -29.76 -8.31 20.82
CA GLU A 318 -28.68 -7.47 21.32
C GLU A 318 -27.50 -8.34 21.78
N TYR A 319 -26.29 -7.89 21.45
CA TYR A 319 -25.06 -8.57 21.83
C TYR A 319 -24.10 -7.58 22.52
N SER A 320 -23.52 -8.00 23.64
CA SER A 320 -22.41 -7.30 24.29
C SER A 320 -21.09 -7.78 23.70
N MET A 321 -20.20 -6.85 23.41
CA MET A 321 -18.91 -7.07 22.77
C MET A 321 -17.81 -6.36 23.53
N GLN A 322 -16.68 -7.04 23.74
CA GLN A 322 -15.51 -6.49 24.43
C GLN A 322 -14.22 -7.19 23.98
N LEU A 323 -13.09 -6.53 24.17
CA LEU A 323 -11.79 -7.19 24.03
C LEU A 323 -11.58 -8.15 25.20
N SER A 324 -10.92 -9.27 24.94
CA SER A 324 -10.56 -10.28 25.94
C SER A 324 -9.14 -10.78 25.67
N ASN A 325 -8.50 -11.39 26.68
CA ASN A 325 -7.14 -11.92 26.56
C ASN A 325 -6.12 -10.90 25.98
N VAL A 326 -6.26 -9.62 26.36
CA VAL A 326 -5.45 -8.52 25.83
C VAL A 326 -4.02 -8.61 26.37
N THR A 327 -3.05 -8.64 25.46
CA THR A 327 -1.61 -8.59 25.76
C THR A 327 -1.02 -7.37 25.07
N ILE A 328 -0.38 -6.50 25.85
CA ILE A 328 0.25 -5.26 25.38
C ILE A 328 1.75 -5.33 25.71
N PRO A 329 2.64 -5.36 24.71
CA PRO A 329 4.08 -5.22 24.91
C PRO A 329 4.47 -3.92 25.63
N ALA A 330 5.61 -3.92 26.34
CA ALA A 330 6.01 -2.82 27.23
C ALA A 330 6.21 -1.47 26.53
N ASP A 331 6.50 -1.47 25.23
CA ASP A 331 6.74 -0.31 24.39
C ASP A 331 5.50 0.17 23.60
N LEU A 332 4.37 -0.52 23.75
CA LEU A 332 3.12 -0.22 23.06
C LEU A 332 2.00 0.23 24.01
N THR A 333 1.09 1.06 23.51
CA THR A 333 -0.18 1.39 24.16
C THR A 333 -1.30 1.39 23.13
N ILE A 334 -2.54 1.06 23.55
CA ILE A 334 -3.72 1.14 22.66
C ILE A 334 -4.17 2.60 22.59
N SER A 335 -4.20 3.16 21.38
CA SER A 335 -4.63 4.54 21.12
C SER A 335 -6.08 4.64 20.63
N LYS A 336 -6.60 3.57 19.99
CA LYS A 336 -7.98 3.51 19.48
C LYS A 336 -8.48 2.06 19.40
N VAL A 337 -9.76 1.85 19.67
CA VAL A 337 -10.52 0.64 19.34
C VAL A 337 -11.70 1.04 18.45
N GLU A 338 -11.86 0.36 17.32
CA GLU A 338 -12.92 0.60 16.35
C GLU A 338 -13.69 -0.69 16.13
N TRP A 339 -14.99 -0.63 16.36
CA TRP A 339 -15.95 -1.72 16.23
C TRP A 339 -16.75 -1.49 14.95
N ASP A 340 -16.74 -2.46 14.06
CA ASP A 340 -17.61 -2.54 12.88
C ASP A 340 -18.50 -3.77 13.09
N PHE A 341 -19.80 -3.55 13.29
CA PHE A 341 -20.74 -4.61 13.66
C PHE A 341 -21.15 -5.49 12.48
N GLY A 342 -20.67 -5.19 11.26
CA GLY A 342 -20.94 -5.98 10.06
C GLY A 342 -22.38 -5.89 9.55
N ASP A 343 -23.19 -4.99 10.09
CA ASP A 343 -24.51 -4.64 9.59
C ASP A 343 -24.40 -3.52 8.54
N ALA A 344 -25.24 -3.53 7.50
CA ALA A 344 -25.27 -2.49 6.48
C ALA A 344 -26.00 -1.23 6.95
N SER A 345 -26.68 -1.29 8.11
CA SER A 345 -27.37 -0.15 8.72
C SER A 345 -26.40 0.88 9.31
N SER A 346 -26.66 2.18 9.15
CA SER A 346 -25.85 3.26 9.76
C SER A 346 -26.45 3.74 11.09
N PRO A 347 -25.64 4.04 12.12
CA PRO A 347 -24.19 3.79 12.20
C PRO A 347 -23.88 2.35 12.61
N ASN A 348 -23.06 1.65 11.81
CA ASN A 348 -22.53 0.31 12.10
C ASN A 348 -21.10 0.33 12.67
N VAL A 349 -20.51 1.52 12.81
CA VAL A 349 -19.16 1.70 13.35
C VAL A 349 -19.20 2.51 14.64
N TYR A 350 -18.50 2.02 15.66
CA TYR A 350 -18.29 2.69 16.93
C TYR A 350 -16.80 2.77 17.25
N THR A 351 -16.33 3.91 17.77
CA THR A 351 -14.92 4.10 18.13
C THR A 351 -14.78 4.50 19.60
N SER A 352 -13.79 3.94 20.27
CA SER A 352 -13.42 4.27 21.65
C SER A 352 -11.92 4.35 21.84
N THR A 353 -11.48 5.00 22.91
CA THR A 353 -10.09 4.96 23.40
C THR A 353 -9.95 4.10 24.65
N ASP A 354 -11.04 3.65 25.28
CA ASP A 354 -11.02 2.71 26.39
C ASP A 354 -11.19 1.27 25.88
N TYR A 355 -10.10 0.52 25.89
CA TYR A 355 -10.09 -0.86 25.42
C TYR A 355 -10.79 -1.84 26.38
N ASN A 356 -11.16 -1.41 27.58
CA ASN A 356 -11.94 -2.20 28.54
C ASN A 356 -13.45 -1.94 28.41
N GLU A 357 -13.87 -1.05 27.52
CA GLU A 357 -15.27 -0.75 27.30
C GLU A 357 -16.03 -1.96 26.77
N VAL A 358 -17.22 -2.18 27.32
CA VAL A 358 -18.19 -3.15 26.80
C VAL A 358 -19.20 -2.39 25.95
N VAL A 359 -19.27 -2.76 24.67
CA VAL A 359 -20.16 -2.13 23.69
C VAL A 359 -21.33 -3.06 23.40
N THR A 360 -22.54 -2.51 23.20
CA THR A 360 -23.71 -3.30 22.78
C THR A 360 -24.17 -2.92 21.38
N PHE A 361 -24.67 -3.90 20.63
CA PHE A 361 -25.29 -3.68 19.32
C PHE A 361 -26.48 -4.62 19.12
N THR A 362 -27.57 -4.09 18.55
CA THR A 362 -28.82 -4.83 18.31
C THR A 362 -29.05 -5.03 16.83
N TYR A 363 -29.18 -6.28 16.40
CA TYR A 363 -29.46 -6.63 15.00
C TYR A 363 -30.95 -6.76 14.75
N MET A 364 -31.50 -5.98 13.81
CA MET A 364 -32.94 -5.98 13.56
C MET A 364 -33.40 -7.16 12.70
N ALA A 365 -32.61 -7.61 11.73
CA ALA A 365 -32.98 -8.72 10.84
C ALA A 365 -32.27 -10.04 11.22
N ALA A 366 -32.89 -11.16 10.88
CA ALA A 366 -32.23 -12.46 10.90
C ALA A 366 -31.11 -12.49 9.85
N GLY A 367 -29.95 -13.00 10.24
CA GLY A 367 -28.79 -12.95 9.37
C GLY A 367 -27.52 -13.45 10.02
N THR A 368 -26.44 -13.49 9.25
CA THR A 368 -25.09 -13.73 9.75
C THR A 368 -24.26 -12.48 9.50
N TYR A 369 -23.81 -11.85 10.59
CA TYR A 369 -23.07 -10.60 10.57
C TYR A 369 -21.61 -10.87 10.92
N THR A 370 -20.68 -10.21 10.21
CA THR A 370 -19.24 -10.32 10.50
C THR A 370 -18.80 -9.10 11.28
N VAL A 371 -18.69 -9.24 12.60
CA VAL A 371 -18.15 -8.20 13.47
C VAL A 371 -16.65 -8.12 13.27
N LYS A 372 -16.12 -6.92 13.05
CA LYS A 372 -14.69 -6.63 12.93
C LYS A 372 -14.29 -5.61 14.00
N VAL A 373 -13.28 -5.95 14.78
CA VAL A 373 -12.62 -5.02 15.71
C VAL A 373 -11.25 -4.67 15.16
N THR A 374 -10.93 -3.38 15.17
CA THR A 374 -9.62 -2.84 14.84
C THR A 374 -9.06 -2.12 16.06
N VAL A 375 -7.93 -2.60 16.59
CA VAL A 375 -7.15 -1.92 17.64
C VAL A 375 -5.99 -1.19 16.97
N THR A 376 -5.77 0.06 17.32
CA THR A 376 -4.63 0.88 16.86
C THR A 376 -3.72 1.17 18.04
N ASP A 377 -2.40 1.05 17.85
CA ASP A 377 -1.41 1.41 18.89
C ASP A 377 -0.90 2.86 18.77
N ASN A 378 0.02 3.25 19.66
CA ASN A 378 0.68 4.55 19.67
C ASN A 378 1.64 4.80 18.50
N ASN A 379 2.02 3.76 17.76
CA ASN A 379 2.81 3.87 16.53
C ASN A 379 1.92 3.94 15.28
N HIS A 380 0.60 3.93 15.45
CA HIS A 380 -0.41 3.86 14.39
C HIS A 380 -0.46 2.51 13.65
N ASP A 381 0.16 1.46 14.18
CA ASP A 381 -0.02 0.10 13.68
C ASP A 381 -1.43 -0.39 14.07
N THR A 382 -2.05 -1.19 13.20
CA THR A 382 -3.42 -1.71 13.41
C THR A 382 -3.45 -3.23 13.50
N TYR A 383 -4.32 -3.73 14.37
CA TYR A 383 -4.50 -5.15 14.68
C TYR A 383 -5.98 -5.47 14.55
N VAL A 384 -6.34 -6.43 13.71
CA VAL A 384 -7.74 -6.72 13.35
C VAL A 384 -8.13 -8.13 13.78
N VAL A 385 -9.30 -8.26 14.42
CA VAL A 385 -9.96 -9.53 14.73
C VAL A 385 -11.39 -9.50 14.23
N THR A 386 -11.86 -10.61 13.65
CA THR A 386 -13.25 -10.76 13.18
C THR A 386 -13.93 -11.95 13.85
N SER A 387 -15.24 -11.84 14.08
CA SER A 387 -16.09 -12.93 14.56
C SER A 387 -17.48 -12.87 13.92
N GLN A 388 -18.21 -13.98 13.93
CA GLN A 388 -19.56 -14.05 13.38
C GLN A 388 -20.62 -13.97 14.47
N VAL A 389 -21.68 -13.21 14.20
CA VAL A 389 -22.92 -13.21 14.97
C VAL A 389 -24.02 -13.79 14.09
N VAL A 390 -24.69 -14.84 14.58
CA VAL A 390 -25.82 -15.47 13.88
C VAL A 390 -27.11 -15.10 14.61
N VAL A 391 -27.95 -14.33 13.93
CA VAL A 391 -29.26 -13.89 14.42
C VAL A 391 -30.32 -14.78 13.79
N ALA A 392 -30.96 -15.62 14.61
CA ALA A 392 -31.83 -16.70 14.13
C ALA A 392 -33.20 -16.22 13.63
N ALA A 393 -33.70 -15.09 14.14
CA ALA A 393 -34.98 -14.52 13.80
C ALA A 393 -34.92 -13.00 13.86
N ASP A 394 -35.80 -12.35 13.09
CA ASP A 394 -35.94 -10.91 13.13
C ASP A 394 -36.29 -10.43 14.54
N HIS A 395 -35.85 -9.23 14.88
CA HIS A 395 -36.18 -8.58 16.15
C HIS A 395 -37.70 -8.45 16.27
N PRO A 396 -38.32 -8.54 17.47
CA PRO A 396 -39.77 -8.40 17.61
C PRO A 396 -40.32 -7.07 17.06
N ASP A 397 -39.52 -6.02 17.13
CA ASP A 397 -39.84 -4.69 16.58
C ASP A 397 -39.41 -4.54 15.10
N TYR A 398 -38.87 -5.58 14.49
CA TYR A 398 -38.55 -5.56 13.07
C TYR A 398 -39.83 -5.60 12.25
N VAL A 399 -39.98 -4.60 11.40
CA VAL A 399 -41.02 -4.55 10.38
C VAL A 399 -40.33 -4.74 9.04
N PRO A 400 -40.53 -5.89 8.35
CA PRO A 400 -39.98 -6.09 7.02
C PRO A 400 -40.46 -4.98 6.09
N TYR A 401 -39.51 -4.36 5.39
CA TYR A 401 -39.83 -3.32 4.43
C TYR A 401 -40.70 -3.86 3.27
N ILE A 402 -40.43 -5.09 2.83
CA ILE A 402 -41.19 -5.79 1.78
C ILE A 402 -41.80 -7.07 2.35
N GLU A 403 -43.11 -7.26 2.18
CA GLU A 403 -43.79 -8.48 2.61
C GLU A 403 -43.47 -9.64 1.65
N THR A 404 -43.36 -10.85 2.21
CA THR A 404 -43.26 -12.10 1.44
C THR A 404 -44.40 -12.20 0.42
N GLY A 405 -44.06 -12.39 -0.85
CA GLY A 405 -45.03 -12.48 -1.95
C GLY A 405 -45.15 -11.21 -2.80
N MET A 406 -44.60 -10.07 -2.37
CA MET A 406 -44.51 -8.88 -3.20
C MET A 406 -43.42 -8.99 -4.28
N SER A 407 -43.57 -8.24 -5.37
CA SER A 407 -42.57 -8.06 -6.42
C SER A 407 -41.97 -6.66 -6.31
N ILE A 408 -40.64 -6.58 -6.33
CA ILE A 408 -39.91 -5.30 -6.36
C ILE A 408 -39.94 -4.76 -7.78
N TYR A 409 -40.48 -3.56 -7.95
CA TYR A 409 -40.51 -2.88 -9.24
C TYR A 409 -39.31 -1.96 -9.42
N ALA A 410 -38.81 -1.37 -8.33
CA ALA A 410 -37.50 -0.72 -8.26
C ALA A 410 -37.02 -0.54 -6.82
N ASN A 411 -35.73 -0.76 -6.61
CA ASN A 411 -34.97 -0.36 -5.43
C ASN A 411 -33.92 0.72 -5.76
N PHE A 412 -33.98 1.26 -6.99
CA PHE A 412 -33.15 2.32 -7.58
C PHE A 412 -31.63 2.11 -7.62
N ASP A 413 -31.10 1.14 -6.88
CA ASP A 413 -29.78 0.55 -7.10
C ASP A 413 -29.79 -0.38 -8.33
N ASP A 414 -30.89 -1.10 -8.55
CA ASP A 414 -31.18 -1.90 -9.74
C ASP A 414 -32.58 -1.56 -10.29
N ILE A 415 -32.65 -0.95 -11.47
CA ILE A 415 -33.92 -0.53 -12.07
C ILE A 415 -34.51 -1.67 -12.90
N PHE A 416 -35.49 -2.40 -12.34
CA PHE A 416 -36.20 -3.48 -13.03
C PHE A 416 -37.26 -2.98 -14.02
N CYS A 417 -37.84 -1.81 -13.75
CA CYS A 417 -38.89 -1.19 -14.56
C CYS A 417 -38.54 0.23 -14.99
N LYS A 418 -38.91 0.63 -16.21
CA LYS A 418 -38.69 2.00 -16.67
C LYS A 418 -39.63 2.98 -15.97
N PHE A 419 -39.03 4.06 -15.47
CA PHE A 419 -39.74 5.22 -14.90
C PHE A 419 -39.93 6.30 -15.94
N ALA A 420 -41.06 6.98 -15.84
CA ALA A 420 -41.32 8.19 -16.57
C ALA A 420 -42.07 9.18 -15.68
N VAL A 421 -41.97 10.46 -16.02
CA VAL A 421 -42.78 11.50 -15.43
C VAL A 421 -43.85 11.91 -16.43
N ASP A 422 -45.07 12.02 -15.91
CA ASP A 422 -46.16 12.65 -16.63
C ASP A 422 -46.18 14.14 -16.25
N ASN A 423 -45.80 14.95 -17.23
CA ASN A 423 -45.65 16.39 -17.10
C ASN A 423 -47.00 17.11 -17.30
N ALA A 424 -48.01 16.74 -16.51
CA ALA A 424 -49.19 17.58 -16.39
C ALA A 424 -48.75 18.99 -15.97
N ASP A 425 -49.04 19.99 -16.80
CA ASP A 425 -48.63 21.39 -16.67
C ASP A 425 -47.11 21.68 -16.84
N ASN A 426 -46.32 20.76 -17.43
CA ASN A 426 -44.90 20.95 -17.81
C ASN A 426 -43.89 21.24 -16.67
N VAL A 427 -44.15 20.79 -15.45
CA VAL A 427 -43.37 21.19 -14.26
C VAL A 427 -43.10 20.05 -13.25
N GLY A 428 -43.20 18.79 -13.72
CA GLY A 428 -42.77 17.59 -12.98
C GLY A 428 -41.34 17.19 -13.35
N SER A 429 -40.60 16.61 -12.41
CA SER A 429 -39.25 16.09 -12.67
C SER A 429 -38.90 14.98 -11.69
N PHE A 430 -37.99 14.11 -12.09
CA PHE A 430 -37.37 13.15 -11.17
C PHE A 430 -35.86 13.09 -11.39
N SER A 431 -35.14 12.74 -10.34
CA SER A 431 -33.70 12.46 -10.38
C SER A 431 -33.34 11.32 -9.45
N LEU A 432 -32.37 10.50 -9.83
CA LEU A 432 -31.72 9.61 -8.89
C LEU A 432 -30.75 10.42 -8.05
N ILE A 433 -30.90 10.35 -6.74
CA ILE A 433 -30.06 11.05 -5.76
C ILE A 433 -29.38 10.01 -4.87
N ALA A 434 -28.32 10.42 -4.17
CA ALA A 434 -27.80 9.62 -3.07
C ALA A 434 -28.88 9.46 -2.01
N ASN A 435 -28.97 8.27 -1.40
CA ASN A 435 -29.90 8.03 -0.31
C ASN A 435 -29.65 9.05 0.83
N PRO A 436 -30.67 9.85 1.22
CA PRO A 436 -30.52 10.87 2.26
C PRO A 436 -30.21 10.29 3.64
N GLU A 437 -30.56 9.02 3.86
CA GLU A 437 -30.41 8.32 5.14
C GLU A 437 -30.22 6.82 4.87
N THR A 438 -28.97 6.36 4.84
CA THR A 438 -28.65 4.92 4.75
C THR A 438 -28.78 4.27 6.11
N GLY A 439 -29.53 3.18 6.23
CA GLY A 439 -29.84 2.57 7.51
C GLY A 439 -30.59 1.24 7.38
N TYR A 440 -31.02 0.67 8.50
CA TYR A 440 -31.82 -0.57 8.50
C TYR A 440 -33.15 -0.39 7.75
N LYS A 441 -33.66 0.85 7.69
CA LYS A 441 -34.88 1.21 6.96
C LYS A 441 -34.65 1.25 5.46
N ASN A 442 -33.46 1.69 5.01
CA ASN A 442 -33.08 1.79 3.61
C ASN A 442 -31.57 1.71 3.42
N ASP A 443 -31.07 0.61 2.86
CA ASP A 443 -29.66 0.38 2.56
C ASP A 443 -29.28 0.69 1.11
N SER A 444 -30.24 1.11 0.27
CA SER A 444 -29.97 1.52 -1.10
C SER A 444 -28.96 2.66 -1.14
N LYS A 445 -28.06 2.65 -2.12
CA LYS A 445 -27.11 3.75 -2.37
C LYS A 445 -27.80 4.93 -3.03
N THR A 446 -28.78 4.64 -3.88
CA THR A 446 -29.48 5.62 -4.70
C THR A 446 -30.99 5.51 -4.53
N CYS A 447 -31.68 6.65 -4.53
CA CYS A 447 -33.14 6.72 -4.40
C CYS A 447 -33.71 7.67 -5.47
N LEU A 448 -34.99 7.56 -5.79
CA LEU A 448 -35.65 8.46 -6.73
C LEU A 448 -36.26 9.65 -5.99
N GLN A 449 -35.78 10.85 -6.26
CA GLN A 449 -36.48 12.07 -5.86
C GLN A 449 -37.46 12.48 -6.96
N PHE A 450 -38.75 12.56 -6.62
CA PHE A 450 -39.77 13.15 -7.48
C PHE A 450 -40.11 14.56 -6.97
N THR A 451 -40.18 15.53 -7.89
CA THR A 451 -40.48 16.92 -7.59
C THR A 451 -41.51 17.47 -8.57
N LYS A 452 -42.50 18.20 -8.06
CA LYS A 452 -43.43 19.00 -8.85
C LYS A 452 -43.40 20.46 -8.41
N VAL A 453 -43.54 21.39 -9.36
CA VAL A 453 -43.53 22.84 -9.11
C VAL A 453 -44.83 23.46 -9.60
N ASN A 454 -45.72 23.93 -8.72
CA ASN A 454 -46.98 24.58 -9.12
C ASN A 454 -47.86 23.75 -10.10
N SER A 455 -47.87 22.41 -9.98
CA SER A 455 -48.72 21.52 -10.78
C SER A 455 -49.68 20.73 -9.93
N GLN A 456 -50.91 20.59 -10.42
CA GLN A 456 -51.95 19.84 -9.73
C GLN A 456 -51.74 18.32 -9.86
N TRP A 457 -51.26 17.83 -11.01
CA TRP A 457 -51.36 16.39 -11.35
C TRP A 457 -50.06 15.76 -11.87
N ALA A 458 -48.94 16.48 -11.82
CA ALA A 458 -47.64 15.90 -12.16
C ALA A 458 -47.37 14.65 -11.31
N ASN A 459 -46.89 13.59 -11.96
CA ASN A 459 -46.66 12.29 -11.32
C ASN A 459 -45.43 11.59 -11.88
N VAL A 460 -44.85 10.70 -11.08
CA VAL A 460 -43.89 9.69 -11.52
C VAL A 460 -44.62 8.35 -11.62
N TYR A 461 -44.33 7.57 -12.65
CA TYR A 461 -45.02 6.29 -12.86
C TYR A 461 -44.11 5.21 -13.41
N ILE A 462 -44.53 3.98 -13.16
CA ILE A 462 -44.03 2.77 -13.82
C ILE A 462 -45.07 2.35 -14.85
N LYS A 463 -44.63 2.17 -16.09
CA LYS A 463 -45.44 1.60 -17.16
C LYS A 463 -44.90 0.23 -17.54
N LEU A 464 -45.73 -0.79 -17.34
CA LEU A 464 -45.48 -2.12 -17.82
C LEU A 464 -45.56 -2.16 -19.35
N SER A 465 -44.72 -3.01 -19.96
CA SER A 465 -44.87 -3.29 -21.39
C SER A 465 -46.22 -3.94 -21.68
N SER A 466 -46.67 -3.92 -22.94
CA SER A 466 -47.96 -4.50 -23.34
C SER A 466 -48.12 -5.98 -22.97
N ALA A 467 -47.02 -6.72 -22.77
CA ALA A 467 -47.02 -8.13 -22.39
C ALA A 467 -47.38 -8.41 -20.91
N TYR A 468 -47.42 -7.38 -20.06
CA TYR A 468 -47.46 -7.53 -18.61
C TYR A 468 -48.63 -6.75 -17.98
N ARG A 469 -49.20 -7.29 -16.89
CA ARG A 469 -50.29 -6.69 -16.14
C ARG A 469 -50.14 -6.96 -14.65
N PHE A 470 -50.48 -5.98 -13.82
CA PHE A 470 -50.57 -6.21 -12.37
C PHE A 470 -51.68 -7.23 -12.07
N ASP A 471 -51.41 -8.12 -11.13
CA ASP A 471 -52.34 -9.15 -10.66
C ASP A 471 -52.62 -8.93 -9.17
N LEU A 472 -53.83 -8.47 -8.87
CA LEU A 472 -54.30 -8.14 -7.52
C LEU A 472 -54.96 -9.33 -6.81
N THR A 473 -54.96 -10.53 -7.40
CA THR A 473 -55.74 -11.68 -6.88
C THR A 473 -55.13 -12.34 -5.65
N VAL A 474 -53.82 -12.17 -5.40
CA VAL A 474 -53.09 -12.79 -4.29
C VAL A 474 -52.59 -11.76 -3.28
N GLN A 475 -52.11 -10.62 -3.76
CA GLN A 475 -51.61 -9.51 -2.96
C GLN A 475 -52.29 -8.24 -3.48
N THR A 476 -52.89 -7.45 -2.59
CA THR A 476 -53.64 -6.23 -2.94
C THR A 476 -52.92 -4.96 -2.51
N LYS A 477 -51.79 -5.10 -1.82
CA LYS A 477 -51.01 -3.99 -1.29
C LYS A 477 -49.87 -3.60 -2.20
N PHE A 478 -49.60 -2.31 -2.25
CA PHE A 478 -48.35 -1.72 -2.71
C PHE A 478 -47.63 -1.07 -1.52
N LYS A 479 -46.31 -1.14 -1.50
CA LYS A 479 -45.46 -0.51 -0.48
C LYS A 479 -44.36 0.28 -1.16
N VAL A 480 -44.13 1.50 -0.70
CA VAL A 480 -43.05 2.37 -1.16
C VAL A 480 -42.42 3.03 0.05
N LEU A 481 -41.08 3.00 0.14
CA LEU A 481 -40.35 3.82 1.08
C LEU A 481 -40.54 5.27 0.66
N VAL A 482 -41.01 6.09 1.58
CA VAL A 482 -41.15 7.53 1.37
C VAL A 482 -40.30 8.28 2.38
N TYR A 483 -39.66 9.34 1.92
CA TYR A 483 -38.94 10.31 2.73
C TYR A 483 -39.34 11.70 2.25
N GLY A 484 -39.89 12.51 3.15
CA GLY A 484 -40.49 13.81 2.82
C GLY A 484 -40.88 14.59 4.07
N ASN A 485 -41.90 15.46 3.96
CA ASN A 485 -42.37 16.25 5.09
C ASN A 485 -43.65 15.65 5.69
N ALA A 486 -43.75 15.68 7.02
CA ALA A 486 -44.97 15.30 7.74
C ALA A 486 -46.18 16.10 7.22
N GLY A 487 -47.28 15.40 6.96
CA GLY A 487 -48.53 15.97 6.44
C GLY A 487 -48.63 15.98 4.90
N ASP A 488 -47.54 15.78 4.17
CA ASP A 488 -47.61 15.62 2.71
C ASP A 488 -48.40 14.36 2.34
N LYS A 489 -49.29 14.47 1.36
CA LYS A 489 -50.12 13.37 0.88
C LYS A 489 -49.50 12.72 -0.34
N VAL A 490 -49.08 11.48 -0.19
CA VAL A 490 -48.66 10.62 -1.30
C VAL A 490 -49.88 9.86 -1.82
N LEU A 491 -50.18 9.99 -3.10
CA LEU A 491 -51.27 9.26 -3.77
C LEU A 491 -50.66 8.18 -4.67
N LEU A 492 -51.18 6.96 -4.57
CA LEU A 492 -50.87 5.89 -5.50
C LEU A 492 -52.12 5.50 -6.30
N LYS A 493 -51.99 5.39 -7.63
CA LYS A 493 -53.08 4.99 -8.53
C LYS A 493 -52.65 3.92 -9.52
N LEU A 494 -53.58 3.02 -9.84
CA LEU A 494 -53.46 2.10 -10.97
C LEU A 494 -54.25 2.63 -12.15
N GLU A 495 -53.75 2.41 -13.36
CA GLU A 495 -54.39 2.84 -14.61
C GLU A 495 -54.18 1.82 -15.73
N ASN A 496 -55.17 1.72 -16.61
CA ASN A 496 -55.05 1.06 -17.91
C ASN A 496 -54.91 2.11 -19.02
N THR A 497 -53.70 2.29 -19.54
CA THR A 497 -53.40 3.25 -20.61
C THR A 497 -53.71 2.74 -22.02
N ASP A 498 -53.99 1.45 -22.19
CA ASP A 498 -54.23 0.84 -23.51
C ASP A 498 -55.62 1.20 -24.08
N MET A 499 -56.56 1.59 -23.22
CA MET A 499 -57.93 1.92 -23.61
C MET A 499 -58.09 3.34 -24.15
N GLY A 500 -57.04 4.17 -24.11
CA GLY A 500 -57.11 5.58 -24.48
C GLY A 500 -58.06 6.39 -23.59
N GLY A 501 -58.22 7.68 -23.91
CA GLY A 501 -59.03 8.60 -23.10
C GLY A 501 -58.22 9.30 -21.99
N ASN A 502 -58.92 10.02 -21.13
CA ASN A 502 -58.29 10.66 -19.97
C ASN A 502 -58.14 9.63 -18.84
N ALA A 503 -57.01 9.68 -18.11
CA ALA A 503 -56.68 8.77 -17.01
C ALA A 503 -57.81 8.58 -15.98
N TRP A 504 -58.69 9.59 -15.79
CA TRP A 504 -59.82 9.51 -14.87
C TRP A 504 -60.88 8.45 -15.23
N GLN A 505 -60.90 7.93 -16.46
CA GLN A 505 -61.85 6.89 -16.89
C GLN A 505 -61.37 5.47 -16.63
N THR A 506 -60.06 5.26 -16.61
CA THR A 506 -59.43 3.92 -16.58
C THR A 506 -58.57 3.71 -15.33
N ALA A 507 -58.51 4.71 -14.45
CA ALA A 507 -57.79 4.65 -13.19
C ALA A 507 -58.68 4.31 -12.00
N THR A 508 -58.04 3.84 -10.94
CA THR A 508 -58.65 3.65 -9.63
C THR A 508 -59.05 4.98 -9.00
N HIS A 509 -59.97 4.91 -8.04
CA HIS A 509 -60.25 6.01 -7.11
C HIS A 509 -58.99 6.35 -6.28
N ASP A 510 -59.00 7.53 -5.65
CA ASP A 510 -57.82 8.06 -4.96
C ASP A 510 -57.52 7.25 -3.69
N LEU A 511 -56.27 6.81 -3.54
CA LEU A 511 -55.77 6.13 -2.37
C LEU A 511 -54.54 6.87 -1.81
N PHE A 512 -54.75 7.55 -0.69
CA PHE A 512 -53.75 8.42 -0.07
C PHE A 512 -53.04 7.75 1.09
N TYR A 513 -51.75 8.03 1.20
CA TYR A 513 -50.96 7.89 2.40
C TYR A 513 -50.50 9.30 2.82
N THR A 514 -50.63 9.65 4.09
CA THR A 514 -50.11 10.92 4.62
C THR A 514 -48.78 10.62 5.31
N ILE A 515 -47.73 11.35 4.96
CA ILE A 515 -46.42 11.20 5.62
C ILE A 515 -46.55 11.56 7.10
N GLN A 516 -46.07 10.71 8.00
CA GLN A 516 -46.21 10.90 9.45
C GLN A 516 -45.07 11.75 10.01
N GLU A 517 -43.82 11.42 9.67
CA GLU A 517 -42.63 12.10 10.18
C GLU A 517 -41.84 12.82 9.07
N SER A 518 -41.24 13.95 9.41
CA SER A 518 -40.41 14.70 8.46
C SER A 518 -38.98 14.18 8.46
N ASN A 519 -38.38 14.03 7.28
CA ASN A 519 -36.98 13.65 7.11
C ASN A 519 -36.61 12.28 7.70
N GLU A 520 -37.55 11.35 7.73
CA GLU A 520 -37.30 9.95 8.07
C GLU A 520 -37.88 9.04 7.01
N TRP A 521 -37.20 7.92 6.75
CA TRP A 521 -37.78 6.84 5.96
C TRP A 521 -38.97 6.21 6.70
N GLU A 522 -40.08 6.05 5.99
CA GLU A 522 -41.25 5.30 6.44
C GLU A 522 -41.94 4.57 5.28
N ILE A 523 -42.79 3.60 5.61
CA ILE A 523 -43.48 2.77 4.62
C ILE A 523 -44.85 3.37 4.31
N ALA A 524 -45.01 3.88 3.08
CA ALA A 524 -46.33 4.18 2.55
C ALA A 524 -47.00 2.88 2.04
N GLU A 525 -47.95 2.35 2.81
CA GLU A 525 -48.76 1.18 2.42
C GLU A 525 -50.07 1.60 1.75
N PHE A 526 -50.33 1.08 0.56
CA PHE A 526 -51.52 1.33 -0.24
C PHE A 526 -52.28 0.02 -0.48
N ASN A 527 -53.36 -0.24 0.28
CA ASN A 527 -54.21 -1.42 0.10
C ASN A 527 -55.39 -1.12 -0.84
N PHE A 528 -55.46 -1.81 -1.98
CA PHE A 528 -56.52 -1.61 -2.98
C PHE A 528 -57.82 -2.35 -2.70
N SER A 529 -57.90 -3.14 -1.62
CA SER A 529 -59.15 -3.85 -1.28
C SER A 529 -60.27 -2.86 -0.98
N GLY A 530 -61.39 -2.99 -1.68
CA GLY A 530 -62.54 -2.07 -1.56
C GLY A 530 -62.38 -0.74 -2.32
N ILE A 531 -61.30 -0.57 -3.10
CA ILE A 531 -61.10 0.62 -3.92
C ILE A 531 -61.78 0.44 -5.26
N GLY A 532 -62.65 1.38 -5.65
CA GLY A 532 -63.35 1.34 -6.95
C GLY A 532 -62.53 1.87 -8.11
N ALA A 533 -63.06 1.69 -9.32
CA ALA A 533 -62.56 2.31 -10.55
C ALA A 533 -63.71 2.70 -11.49
N GLY A 534 -63.49 3.74 -12.30
CA GLY A 534 -64.49 4.21 -13.27
C GLY A 534 -65.73 4.87 -12.65
N TRP A 535 -66.81 5.01 -13.45
CA TRP A 535 -68.07 5.67 -13.05
C TRP A 535 -69.33 4.89 -13.47
N ASP A 536 -70.25 4.72 -12.50
CA ASP A 536 -71.50 3.94 -12.57
C ASP A 536 -72.34 4.23 -13.82
N TRP A 537 -72.60 5.52 -14.13
CA TRP A 537 -73.63 5.92 -15.11
C TRP A 537 -73.26 5.63 -16.57
N THR A 538 -71.99 5.28 -16.83
CA THR A 538 -71.53 4.88 -18.17
C THR A 538 -71.76 3.39 -18.44
N GLY A 539 -71.89 2.57 -17.40
CA GLY A 539 -72.17 1.13 -17.48
C GLY A 539 -71.10 0.24 -18.13
N THR A 540 -70.07 0.80 -18.77
CA THR A 540 -69.08 0.05 -19.56
C THR A 540 -67.74 -0.19 -18.88
N ILE A 541 -67.32 0.67 -17.94
CA ILE A 541 -66.04 0.55 -17.22
C ILE A 541 -66.27 1.07 -15.80
N PHE A 542 -66.76 0.21 -14.90
CA PHE A 542 -66.97 0.54 -13.49
C PHE A 542 -66.84 -0.71 -12.62
N THR A 543 -66.20 -0.55 -11.46
CA THR A 543 -66.26 -1.49 -10.34
C THR A 543 -66.25 -0.72 -9.01
N SER A 544 -66.94 -1.27 -8.01
CA SER A 544 -66.83 -0.79 -6.63
C SER A 544 -65.59 -1.30 -5.91
N ASP A 545 -64.96 -2.36 -6.41
CA ASP A 545 -63.76 -2.96 -5.82
C ASP A 545 -62.90 -3.66 -6.89
N VAL A 546 -61.73 -3.08 -7.12
CA VAL A 546 -60.79 -3.52 -8.16
C VAL A 546 -60.08 -4.81 -7.82
N THR A 547 -60.19 -5.30 -6.58
CA THR A 547 -59.55 -6.56 -6.15
C THR A 547 -60.48 -7.76 -6.29
N THR A 548 -61.80 -7.55 -6.25
CA THR A 548 -62.79 -8.63 -6.31
C THR A 548 -63.46 -8.78 -7.67
N ASP A 549 -63.44 -7.75 -8.53
CA ASP A 549 -63.97 -7.83 -9.90
C ASP A 549 -62.96 -8.45 -10.89
N PRO A 550 -63.27 -9.62 -11.50
CA PRO A 550 -62.39 -10.28 -12.48
C PRO A 550 -62.02 -9.45 -13.71
N ASN A 551 -62.78 -8.40 -14.03
CA ASN A 551 -62.47 -7.52 -15.16
C ASN A 551 -61.37 -6.49 -14.83
N PHE A 552 -61.08 -6.28 -13.53
CA PHE A 552 -60.12 -5.28 -13.05
C PHE A 552 -58.97 -5.89 -12.27
N ASN A 553 -59.21 -6.96 -11.50
CA ASN A 553 -58.23 -7.50 -10.56
C ASN A 553 -57.08 -8.24 -11.22
N THR A 554 -57.20 -8.60 -12.50
CA THR A 554 -56.12 -9.24 -13.27
C THR A 554 -56.24 -8.86 -14.74
N GLY A 555 -55.10 -8.71 -15.41
CA GLY A 555 -55.08 -8.45 -16.86
C GLY A 555 -55.45 -7.02 -17.30
N PHE A 556 -55.82 -6.13 -16.37
CA PHE A 556 -56.34 -4.80 -16.69
C PHE A 556 -55.27 -3.70 -16.59
N TYR A 557 -54.71 -3.48 -15.40
CA TYR A 557 -53.82 -2.35 -15.13
C TYR A 557 -52.40 -2.58 -15.68
N ASN A 558 -51.85 -1.57 -16.37
CA ASN A 558 -50.50 -1.57 -16.91
C ASN A 558 -49.64 -0.39 -16.42
N VAL A 559 -50.21 0.52 -15.65
CA VAL A 559 -49.49 1.65 -15.06
C VAL A 559 -49.78 1.72 -13.56
N VAL A 560 -48.74 1.99 -12.77
CA VAL A 560 -48.85 2.43 -11.38
C VAL A 560 -48.16 3.79 -11.25
N ARG A 561 -48.85 4.76 -10.64
CA ARG A 561 -48.41 6.16 -10.53
C ARG A 561 -48.33 6.60 -9.09
N ILE A 562 -47.38 7.48 -8.80
CA ILE A 562 -47.24 8.19 -7.53
C ILE A 562 -47.26 9.69 -7.76
N MET A 563 -48.02 10.37 -6.90
CA MET A 563 -48.11 11.83 -6.82
C MET A 563 -47.82 12.28 -5.38
N VAL A 564 -47.33 13.51 -5.24
CA VAL A 564 -47.26 14.20 -3.95
C VAL A 564 -48.19 15.42 -3.98
N ASN A 565 -49.03 15.56 -2.95
CA ASN A 565 -50.07 16.59 -2.79
C ASN A 565 -50.87 16.87 -4.07
N PRO A 566 -51.49 15.85 -4.70
CA PRO A 566 -52.24 16.05 -5.94
C PRO A 566 -53.43 17.01 -5.72
N GLY A 567 -53.77 17.78 -6.76
CA GLY A 567 -54.74 18.87 -6.71
C GLY A 567 -54.18 20.21 -6.22
N ASP A 568 -53.04 20.22 -5.51
CA ASP A 568 -52.40 21.45 -5.04
C ASP A 568 -51.34 21.95 -6.02
N ALA A 569 -51.55 23.15 -6.58
CA ALA A 569 -50.61 23.82 -7.50
C ALA A 569 -50.04 25.13 -6.90
N THR A 570 -50.06 25.28 -5.58
CA THR A 570 -49.66 26.54 -4.92
C THR A 570 -48.19 26.58 -4.51
N ALA A 571 -47.49 25.44 -4.54
CA ALA A 571 -46.11 25.31 -4.08
C ALA A 571 -45.29 24.27 -4.86
N THR A 572 -44.02 24.16 -4.48
CA THR A 572 -43.14 23.06 -4.88
C THR A 572 -43.24 21.95 -3.84
N TYR A 573 -43.43 20.72 -4.30
CA TYR A 573 -43.47 19.54 -3.45
C TYR A 573 -42.48 18.52 -3.95
N SER A 574 -41.82 17.84 -3.02
CA SER A 574 -40.85 16.80 -3.31
C SER A 574 -41.05 15.62 -2.36
N VAL A 575 -40.90 14.41 -2.89
CA VAL A 575 -40.86 13.18 -2.11
C VAL A 575 -39.74 12.31 -2.67
N ILE A 576 -38.96 11.71 -1.77
CA ILE A 576 -37.95 10.72 -2.14
C ILE A 576 -38.59 9.36 -1.96
N LEU A 577 -38.47 8.54 -2.99
CA LEU A 577 -39.08 7.23 -3.12
C LEU A 577 -37.97 6.19 -3.21
N ASP A 578 -38.19 5.07 -2.54
CA ASP A 578 -37.37 3.90 -2.75
C ASP A 578 -38.20 2.61 -2.72
N ASN A 579 -37.61 1.56 -3.28
CA ASN A 579 -37.89 0.20 -2.87
C ASN A 579 -39.35 -0.18 -3.18
N TRP A 580 -39.90 0.41 -4.24
CA TRP A 580 -41.29 0.33 -4.67
C TRP A 580 -41.65 -1.12 -5.01
N ALA A 581 -42.52 -1.69 -4.20
CA ALA A 581 -42.98 -3.06 -4.31
C ALA A 581 -44.51 -3.15 -4.38
N GLY A 582 -45.00 -4.25 -4.93
CA GLY A 582 -46.43 -4.49 -5.02
C GLY A 582 -46.79 -5.92 -5.36
N PRO A 583 -48.00 -6.14 -5.88
CA PRO A 583 -48.49 -7.44 -6.30
C PRO A 583 -47.66 -8.10 -7.40
N THR A 584 -47.94 -9.36 -7.69
CA THR A 584 -47.31 -10.04 -8.82
C THR A 584 -47.72 -9.41 -10.14
N VAL A 585 -46.85 -9.54 -11.15
CA VAL A 585 -47.17 -9.14 -12.53
C VAL A 585 -47.25 -10.40 -13.38
N ASN A 586 -48.39 -10.57 -14.06
CA ASN A 586 -48.65 -11.74 -14.89
C ASN A 586 -47.57 -11.92 -15.95
N GLY A 587 -46.97 -13.10 -15.99
CA GLY A 587 -45.92 -13.46 -16.96
C GLY A 587 -44.52 -12.94 -16.60
N TRP A 588 -44.36 -12.14 -15.53
CA TRP A 588 -43.05 -11.75 -15.04
C TRP A 588 -42.44 -12.92 -14.28
N LYS A 589 -41.41 -13.56 -14.87
CA LYS A 589 -40.57 -14.51 -14.12
C LYS A 589 -39.60 -13.68 -13.28
N LYS A 590 -39.62 -13.89 -11.96
CA LYS A 590 -38.59 -13.38 -11.05
C LYS A 590 -37.20 -13.85 -11.48
#